data_AF-A0A7K0LJY3-F1
#
_entry.id   AF-A0A7K0LJY3-F1
#
_cell.length_a   1.000
_cell.length_b   1.000
_cell.length_c   1.000
_cell.angle_alpha   90.00
_cell.angle_beta   90.00
_cell.angle_gamma   90.00
#
_symmetry.space_group_name_H-M   'P 1'
#
loop_
_entity.id
_entity.type
_entity.pdbx_description
1 polymer ?
#
loop_
_entity_poly.entity_id
_entity_poly.type
_entity_poly.pdbx_seq_one_letter_code
_entity_poly.pdbx_strand_id
1 'polypeptide(L)'
;HIAAFAPKFVHRDDVPADLIENERRIAEETAREEGKPEASLTKIVEGRVTGFVKEVSLLEQAFAKDAKKTVKQILDEAGTAVKAFHRFRVGQ
;
A
#
# COMPACT_ATOMS: atom_id res chain seq x y z
N HIS A 1 3.74 -3.52 14.46
CA HIS A 1 3.34 -3.51 13.03
C HIS A 1 4.03 -2.37 12.28
N ILE A 2 3.74 -1.09 12.59
CA ILE A 2 4.35 0.09 11.94
C ILE A 2 5.88 0.02 11.81
N ALA A 3 6.59 -0.36 12.88
CA ALA A 3 8.06 -0.48 12.83
C ALA A 3 8.56 -1.46 11.75
N ALA A 4 7.84 -2.57 11.54
CA ALA A 4 8.21 -3.66 10.63
C ALA A 4 7.82 -3.39 9.18
N PHE A 5 6.61 -2.88 8.93
CA PHE A 5 6.07 -2.70 7.58
C PHE A 5 6.20 -1.27 7.04
N ALA A 6 6.69 -0.33 7.85
CA ALA A 6 6.99 1.04 7.48
C ALA A 6 5.92 1.72 6.59
N PRO A 7 4.61 1.67 6.96
CA PRO A 7 3.61 2.44 6.24
C PRO A 7 3.98 3.93 6.25
N LYS A 8 3.56 4.62 5.19
CA LYS A 8 3.78 6.07 5.02
C LYS A 8 2.53 6.88 5.32
N PHE A 9 1.36 6.28 5.17
CA PHE A 9 0.06 6.91 5.29
C PHE A 9 -0.84 6.13 6.24
N VAL A 10 -1.81 6.79 6.87
CA VAL A 10 -2.80 6.09 7.72
C VAL A 10 -3.87 5.48 6.83
N HIS A 11 -4.45 6.28 5.94
CA HIS A 11 -5.52 5.90 5.04
C HIS A 11 -5.03 5.80 3.59
N ARG A 12 -5.79 5.07 2.77
CA ARG A 12 -5.59 5.03 1.31
C ARG A 12 -5.77 6.41 0.69
N ASP A 13 -6.72 7.19 1.19
CA ASP A 13 -7.07 8.50 0.64
C ASP A 13 -6.03 9.57 0.96
N ASP A 14 -5.13 9.29 1.92
CA ASP A 14 -3.99 10.15 2.24
C ASP A 14 -2.84 9.99 1.23
N VAL A 15 -2.89 8.98 0.34
CA VAL A 15 -1.84 8.73 -0.65
C VAL A 15 -1.96 9.78 -1.77
N PRO A 16 -0.95 10.63 -1.98
CA PRO A 16 -0.97 11.66 -3.02
C PRO A 16 -1.16 11.08 -4.43
N ALA A 17 -1.98 11.75 -5.23
CA ALA A 17 -2.28 11.31 -6.60
C ALA A 17 -1.03 11.24 -7.49
N ASP A 18 -0.06 12.13 -7.29
CA ASP A 18 1.23 12.13 -7.98
C ASP A 18 2.05 10.86 -7.70
N LEU A 19 2.02 10.33 -6.46
CA LEU A 19 2.66 9.05 -6.15
C LEU A 19 1.95 7.88 -6.84
N ILE A 20 0.61 7.91 -6.87
CA ILE A 20 -0.19 6.87 -7.53
C ILE A 20 0.09 6.86 -9.03
N GLU A 21 0.13 8.03 -9.67
CA GLU A 21 0.38 8.13 -11.12
C GLU A 21 1.83 7.79 -11.48
N ASN A 22 2.80 8.13 -10.62
CA ASN A 22 4.18 7.69 -10.82
C ASN A 22 4.30 6.16 -10.73
N GLU A 23 3.66 5.54 -9.73
CA GLU A 23 3.64 4.07 -9.61
C GLU A 23 2.92 3.42 -10.80
N ARG A 24 1.81 4.01 -11.27
CA ARG A 24 1.10 3.56 -12.47
C ARG A 24 2.01 3.56 -13.69
N ARG A 25 2.76 4.64 -13.91
CA ARG A 25 3.72 4.75 -15.02
C ARG A 25 4.82 3.70 -14.92
N ILE A 26 5.41 3.52 -13.74
CA ILE A 26 6.44 2.49 -13.50
C ILE A 26 5.87 1.09 -13.78
N ALA A 27 4.66 0.80 -13.29
CA ALA A 27 3.99 -0.47 -13.52
C ALA A 27 3.72 -0.73 -15.00
N GLU A 28 3.33 0.29 -15.77
CA GLU A 28 3.08 0.20 -17.21
C GLU A 28 4.38 -0.03 -18.00
N GLU A 29 5.42 0.75 -17.71
CA GLU A 29 6.75 0.60 -18.29
C GLU A 29 7.28 -0.83 -18.05
N THR A 30 7.23 -1.31 -16.80
CA THR A 30 7.68 -2.67 -16.48
C THR A 30 6.87 -3.74 -17.22
N ALA A 31 5.53 -3.61 -17.26
CA ALA A 31 4.68 -4.62 -17.87
C ALA A 31 4.84 -4.67 -19.41
N ARG A 32 5.16 -3.54 -20.05
CA ARG A 32 5.51 -3.45 -21.46
C ARG A 32 6.87 -4.07 -21.75
N GLU A 33 7.87 -3.81 -20.92
CA GLU A 33 9.21 -4.43 -21.02
C GLU A 33 9.15 -5.96 -20.83
N GLU A 34 8.27 -6.44 -19.95
CA GLU A 34 7.99 -7.87 -19.76
C GLU A 34 7.24 -8.52 -20.94
N GLY A 35 6.89 -7.76 -21.99
CA GLY A 35 6.27 -8.27 -23.22
C GLY A 35 4.83 -8.76 -23.04
N LYS A 36 4.09 -8.23 -22.06
CA LYS A 36 2.74 -8.72 -21.74
C LYS A 36 1.69 -8.20 -22.74
N PRO A 37 0.63 -8.97 -23.04
CA PRO A 37 -0.41 -8.55 -23.98
C PRO A 37 -1.13 -7.28 -23.52
N GLU A 38 -1.41 -6.35 -24.44
CA GLU A 38 -2.05 -5.06 -24.12
C GLU A 38 -3.38 -5.20 -23.37
N ALA A 39 -4.19 -6.20 -23.72
CA ALA A 39 -5.45 -6.50 -23.05
C ALA A 39 -5.29 -6.84 -21.55
N SER A 40 -4.10 -7.31 -21.15
CA SER A 40 -3.77 -7.62 -19.76
C SER A 40 -3.00 -6.51 -19.06
N LEU A 41 -2.40 -5.56 -19.79
CA LEU A 41 -1.59 -4.48 -19.22
C LEU A 41 -2.39 -3.65 -18.23
N THR A 42 -3.60 -3.21 -18.59
CA THR A 42 -4.44 -2.39 -17.71
C THR A 42 -4.72 -3.09 -16.37
N LYS A 43 -5.07 -4.38 -16.40
CA LYS A 43 -5.34 -5.18 -15.18
C LYS A 43 -4.09 -5.36 -14.33
N ILE A 44 -2.93 -5.53 -14.97
CA ILE A 44 -1.65 -5.70 -14.28
C ILE A 44 -1.24 -4.39 -13.60
N VAL A 45 -1.35 -3.28 -14.31
CA VAL A 45 -1.05 -1.95 -13.77
C VAL A 45 -1.96 -1.64 -12.59
N GLU A 46 -3.27 -1.86 -12.74
CA GLU A 46 -4.23 -1.65 -11.64
C GLU A 46 -3.93 -2.54 -10.43
N GLY A 47 -3.55 -3.80 -10.66
CA GLY A 47 -3.13 -4.72 -9.60
C GLY A 47 -1.88 -4.24 -8.87
N ARG A 48 -0.87 -3.74 -9.59
CA ARG A 48 0.36 -3.20 -9.02
C ARG A 48 0.10 -1.93 -8.22
N VAL A 49 -0.67 -0.98 -8.77
CA VAL A 49 -1.06 0.25 -8.08
C VAL A 49 -1.86 -0.06 -6.81
N THR A 50 -2.78 -1.03 -6.88
CA THR A 50 -3.53 -1.48 -5.70
C THR A 50 -2.61 -2.11 -4.66
N GLY A 51 -1.63 -2.92 -5.08
CA GLY A 51 -0.62 -3.50 -4.22
C GLY A 51 0.23 -2.44 -3.52
N PHE A 52 0.70 -1.44 -4.26
CA PHE A 52 1.46 -0.30 -3.72
C PHE A 52 0.67 0.45 -2.65
N VAL A 53 -0.59 0.79 -2.93
CA VAL A 53 -1.46 1.46 -1.95
C VAL A 53 -1.62 0.64 -0.68
N LYS A 54 -1.80 -0.69 -0.79
CA LYS A 54 -1.86 -1.59 0.37
C LYS A 54 -0.55 -1.64 1.15
N GLU A 55 0.59 -1.49 0.47
CA GLU A 55 1.89 -1.47 1.11
C GLU A 55 2.15 -0.16 1.85
N VAL A 56 1.72 0.99 1.34
CA VAL A 56 2.02 2.29 1.95
C VAL A 56 0.97 2.79 2.94
N SER A 57 -0.25 2.24 2.92
CA SER A 57 -1.37 2.61 3.80
C SER A 57 -1.51 1.66 4.98
N LEU A 58 -1.34 2.17 6.20
CA LEU A 58 -1.41 1.39 7.45
C LEU A 58 -2.67 0.55 7.57
N LEU A 59 -3.84 1.13 7.28
CA LEU A 59 -5.13 0.44 7.47
C LEU A 59 -5.34 -0.73 6.51
N GLU A 60 -4.74 -0.66 5.33
CA GLU A 60 -4.86 -1.67 4.27
C GLU A 60 -3.85 -2.82 4.44
N GLN A 61 -2.82 -2.64 5.26
CA GLN A 61 -1.79 -3.65 5.52
C GLN A 61 -2.35 -4.84 6.28
N ALA A 62 -1.85 -6.04 5.96
CA ALA A 62 -2.06 -7.24 6.76
C ALA A 62 -1.37 -7.08 8.12
N PHE A 63 -2.04 -7.46 9.21
CA PHE A 63 -1.52 -7.23 10.55
C PHE A 63 -0.30 -8.11 10.83
N ALA A 64 0.74 -7.53 11.43
CA ALA A 64 2.05 -8.18 11.56
C ALA A 64 2.01 -9.48 12.40
N LYS A 65 1.06 -9.58 13.33
CA LYS A 65 0.89 -10.74 14.20
C LYS A 65 -0.15 -11.73 13.68
N ASP A 66 -1.00 -11.29 12.75
CA ASP A 66 -2.02 -12.11 12.12
C ASP A 66 -2.26 -11.62 10.69
N ALA A 67 -1.59 -12.25 9.74
CA ALA A 67 -1.68 -11.87 8.33
C ALA A 67 -3.06 -12.15 7.70
N LYS A 68 -3.98 -12.83 8.41
CA LYS A 68 -5.34 -13.08 7.92
C LYS A 68 -6.23 -11.85 8.04
N LYS A 69 -5.87 -10.90 8.92
CA LYS A 69 -6.64 -9.69 9.18
C LYS A 69 -5.86 -8.46 8.79
N THR A 70 -6.54 -7.42 8.30
CA THR A 70 -5.91 -6.12 8.11
C THR A 70 -5.80 -5.35 9.42
N VAL A 71 -4.92 -4.35 9.48
CA VAL A 71 -4.84 -3.44 10.63
C VAL A 71 -6.19 -2.77 10.90
N LYS A 72 -6.93 -2.39 9.85
CA LYS A 72 -8.29 -1.87 9.99
C LYS A 72 -9.22 -2.82 10.72
N GLN A 73 -9.27 -4.09 10.32
CA GLN A 73 -10.12 -5.09 10.97
C GLN A 73 -9.77 -5.28 12.45
N ILE A 74 -8.48 -5.28 12.79
CA ILE A 74 -8.02 -5.37 14.18
C ILE A 74 -8.46 -4.16 15.01
N LEU A 75 -8.41 -2.96 14.43
CA LEU A 75 -8.84 -1.72 15.08
C LEU A 75 -10.37 -1.69 15.29
N ASP A 76 -11.12 -2.10 14.26
CA ASP A 76 -12.58 -2.19 14.31
C ASP A 76 -13.03 -3.21 15.39
N GLU A 77 -12.38 -4.38 15.46
CA GLU A 77 -12.63 -5.39 16.51
C GLU A 77 -12.30 -4.89 17.91
N ALA A 78 -11.29 -4.03 18.04
CA ALA A 78 -10.89 -3.41 19.30
C ALA A 78 -11.72 -2.16 19.64
N GLY A 79 -12.62 -1.71 18.75
CA GLY A 79 -13.44 -0.51 18.95
C GLY A 79 -12.62 0.78 19.03
N THR A 80 -11.48 0.86 18.34
CA THR A 80 -10.57 2.01 18.39
C THR A 80 -10.10 2.42 17.01
N ALA A 81 -9.48 3.59 16.90
CA ALA A 81 -8.97 4.13 15.63
C ALA A 81 -7.57 4.72 15.79
N VAL A 82 -6.80 4.70 14.71
CA VAL A 82 -5.49 5.37 14.65
C VAL A 82 -5.71 6.82 14.24
N LYS A 83 -5.19 7.74 15.05
CA LYS A 83 -5.19 9.18 14.71
C LYS A 83 -3.98 9.59 13.88
N ALA A 84 -2.79 9.14 14.27
CA ALA A 84 -1.53 9.43 13.59
C ALA A 84 -0.44 8.45 14.05
N PHE A 85 0.64 8.34 13.30
CA PHE A 85 1.87 7.69 13.73
C PHE A 85 3.10 8.44 13.24
N HIS A 86 4.22 8.25 13.95
CA HIS A 86 5.53 8.68 13.51
C HIS A 86 6.50 7.51 13.66
N ARG A 87 7.30 7.27 12.62
CA ARG A 87 8.30 6.20 12.60
C ARG A 87 9.67 6.83 12.37
N PHE A 88 10.55 6.72 13.36
CA PHE A 88 11.95 7.11 13.26
C PHE A 88 12.81 5.87 13.07
N ARG A 89 13.84 5.98 12.22
CA ARG A 89 14.87 4.96 12.03
C ARG A 89 16.22 5.66 12.06
N VAL A 90 17.15 5.18 12.89
CA VAL A 90 18.49 5.76 12.98
C VAL A 90 19.18 5.66 11.61
N GLY A 91 19.64 6.80 11.09
CA GLY A 91 20.36 6.90 9.82
C GLY A 91 19.48 6.98 8.56
N GLN A 92 18.18 7.24 8.69
CA GLN A 92 17.25 7.45 7.57
C GLN A 92 16.61 8.84 7.65
#